data_AF-A0A9X5XAG2-F1
#
_entry.id   AF-A0A9X5XAG2-F1
#
_cell.length_a   1.000
_cell.length_b   1.000
_cell.length_c   1.000
_cell.angle_alpha   90.00
_cell.angle_beta   90.00
_cell.angle_gamma   90.00
#
_symmetry.space_group_name_H-M   'P 1'
#
loop_
_entity.id
_entity.type
_entity.pdbx_description
1 polymer ?
#
loop_
_entity_poly.entity_id
_entity_poly.type
_entity_poly.pdbx_seq_one_letter_code
_entity_poly.pdbx_strand_id
1 'polypeptide(L)'
;GFMDAGAEVFDYGNSIRGEAQLAGYERAFAFPGFVPAYIRPLFSEGKGPFRWAALSGEASDIAKTDKAILDLFPENESLHRWIKLAGERVHFQGLPARICWLGYGERDKAGERFNDMVASGELAAPLAIGRDHLDCGSVASPYRETEAMLDGSDAIADWPLL
;
A
#
# COMPACT_ATOMS: atom_id res chain seq x y z
N GLY A 1 18.74 -22.83 10.35
CA GLY A 1 18.72 -21.94 9.16
C GLY A 1 19.02 -20.51 9.58
N PHE A 2 18.87 -19.52 8.70
CA PHE A 2 19.13 -18.09 9.02
C PHE A 2 18.35 -17.59 10.25
N MET A 3 17.07 -17.95 10.35
CA MET A 3 16.24 -17.62 11.52
C MET A 3 16.80 -18.20 12.82
N ASP A 4 17.21 -19.47 12.83
CA ASP A 4 17.84 -20.10 14.00
C ASP A 4 19.19 -19.47 14.37
N ALA A 5 19.84 -18.81 13.40
CA ALA A 5 21.07 -18.04 13.61
C ALA A 5 20.81 -16.58 14.01
N GLY A 6 19.54 -16.20 14.26
CA GLY A 6 19.14 -14.87 14.75
C GLY A 6 18.83 -13.84 13.68
N ALA A 7 18.77 -14.21 12.39
CA ALA A 7 18.33 -13.30 11.35
C ALA A 7 16.80 -13.12 11.41
N GLU A 8 16.34 -11.89 11.16
CA GLU A 8 14.92 -11.61 10.94
C GLU A 8 14.48 -12.25 9.60
N VAL A 9 13.49 -13.14 9.65
CA VAL A 9 12.97 -13.85 8.47
C VAL A 9 11.46 -13.70 8.46
N PHE A 10 10.92 -13.36 7.29
CA PHE A 10 9.48 -13.25 7.07
C PHE A 10 9.12 -13.67 5.64
N ASP A 11 7.89 -14.12 5.45
CA ASP A 11 7.30 -14.39 4.13
C ASP A 11 6.76 -13.09 3.51
N TYR A 12 7.09 -12.85 2.25
CA TYR A 12 6.69 -11.65 1.52
C TYR A 12 5.60 -11.92 0.48
N GLY A 13 4.63 -12.75 0.84
CA GLY A 13 3.34 -12.84 0.17
C GLY A 13 3.33 -13.63 -1.13
N ASN A 14 4.21 -14.63 -1.25
CA ASN A 14 4.34 -15.51 -2.42
C ASN A 14 3.96 -16.97 -2.13
N SER A 15 3.42 -17.26 -0.95
CA SER A 15 2.99 -18.60 -0.50
C SER A 15 4.09 -19.65 -0.40
N ILE A 16 5.38 -19.27 -0.38
CA ILE A 16 6.49 -20.23 -0.33
C ILE A 16 6.45 -21.14 0.91
N ARG A 17 5.95 -20.63 2.05
CA ARG A 17 5.74 -21.44 3.26
C ARG A 17 4.70 -22.55 3.03
N GLY A 18 3.60 -22.24 2.33
CA GLY A 18 2.58 -23.23 1.97
C GLY A 18 3.15 -24.35 1.10
N GLU A 19 3.90 -23.98 0.05
CA GLU A 19 4.56 -24.95 -0.83
C GLU A 19 5.58 -25.83 -0.07
N ALA A 20 6.38 -25.23 0.83
CA ALA A 20 7.33 -25.99 1.64
C ALA A 20 6.62 -26.99 2.58
N GLN A 21 5.49 -26.59 3.17
CA GLN A 21 4.69 -27.49 4.01
C GLN A 21 4.13 -28.67 3.19
N LEU A 22 3.59 -28.40 2.00
CA LEU A 22 3.10 -29.44 1.08
C LEU A 22 4.21 -30.41 0.65
N ALA A 23 5.44 -29.92 0.51
CA ALA A 23 6.62 -30.73 0.23
C ALA A 23 7.16 -31.52 1.45
N GLY A 24 6.52 -31.41 2.63
CA GLY A 24 6.87 -32.14 3.84
C GLY A 24 7.83 -31.42 4.79
N TYR A 25 8.06 -30.11 4.61
CA TYR A 25 8.87 -29.34 5.55
C TYR A 25 8.03 -28.87 6.75
N GLU A 26 8.23 -29.51 7.90
CA GLU A 26 7.40 -29.32 9.10
C GLU A 26 7.49 -27.91 9.72
N ARG A 27 8.62 -27.21 9.53
CA ARG A 27 8.87 -25.88 10.12
C ARG A 27 8.56 -24.73 9.14
N ALA A 28 7.78 -24.98 8.09
CA ALA A 28 7.53 -23.99 7.04
C ALA A 28 6.92 -22.68 7.55
N PHE A 29 6.07 -22.74 8.58
CA PHE A 29 5.43 -21.58 9.20
C PHE A 29 6.13 -21.12 10.49
N ALA A 30 7.39 -21.52 10.72
CA ALA A 30 8.15 -21.08 11.89
C ALA A 30 8.53 -19.58 11.83
N PHE A 31 8.39 -18.94 10.67
CA PHE A 31 8.53 -17.50 10.48
C PHE A 31 7.22 -16.89 9.95
N PRO A 32 6.87 -15.65 10.35
CA PRO A 32 5.58 -15.04 10.05
C PRO A 32 5.52 -14.47 8.62
N GLY A 33 4.31 -14.17 8.15
CA GLY A 33 4.12 -13.27 7.01
C GLY A 33 4.41 -11.82 7.38
N PHE A 34 4.78 -11.00 6.40
CA PHE A 34 5.09 -9.59 6.61
C PHE A 34 3.90 -8.76 7.13
N VAL A 35 2.66 -9.17 6.84
CA VAL A 35 1.48 -8.43 7.27
C VAL A 35 1.25 -8.52 8.77
N PRO A 36 1.11 -9.71 9.38
CA PRO A 36 1.03 -9.81 10.84
C PRO A 36 2.27 -9.24 11.55
N ALA A 37 3.46 -9.35 10.93
CA ALA A 37 4.70 -8.88 11.54
C ALA A 37 4.87 -7.35 11.54
N TYR A 38 4.49 -6.67 10.45
CA TYR A 38 4.86 -5.26 10.25
C TYR A 38 3.74 -4.36 9.73
N ILE A 39 2.85 -4.86 8.87
CA ILE A 39 1.91 -4.01 8.11
C ILE A 39 0.55 -3.85 8.78
N ARG A 40 0.09 -4.83 9.57
CA ARG A 40 -1.25 -4.80 10.17
C ARG A 40 -1.59 -3.52 10.94
N PRO A 41 -0.68 -2.89 11.71
CA PRO A 41 -0.96 -1.62 12.35
C PRO A 41 -1.35 -0.51 11.35
N LEU A 42 -0.74 -0.49 10.16
CA LEU A 42 -1.11 0.47 9.10
C LEU A 42 -2.53 0.19 8.57
N PHE A 43 -2.89 -1.08 8.37
CA PHE A 43 -4.24 -1.46 7.96
C PHE A 43 -5.31 -1.06 8.98
N SER A 44 -5.00 -1.14 10.28
CA SER A 44 -5.91 -0.67 11.34
C SER A 44 -6.20 0.83 11.29
N GLU A 45 -5.33 1.63 10.68
CA GLU A 45 -5.53 3.07 10.41
C GLU A 45 -6.15 3.34 9.02
N GLY A 46 -6.54 2.28 8.29
CA GLY A 46 -7.02 2.36 6.91
C GLY A 46 -5.92 2.74 5.91
N LYS A 47 -4.65 2.68 6.29
CA LYS A 47 -3.53 2.92 5.36
C LYS A 47 -3.36 1.73 4.45
N GLY A 48 -2.94 1.99 3.23
CA GLY A 48 -2.68 0.98 2.23
C GLY A 48 -2.12 1.58 0.96
N PRO A 49 -1.92 0.80 -0.10
CA PRO A 49 -1.19 1.21 -1.30
C PRO A 49 -2.04 2.09 -2.24
N PHE A 50 -2.56 3.20 -1.70
CA PHE A 50 -3.27 4.26 -2.40
C PHE A 50 -2.36 4.90 -3.45
N ARG A 51 -2.89 5.05 -4.68
CA ARG A 51 -2.13 5.53 -5.84
C ARG A 51 -3.00 6.34 -6.78
N TRP A 52 -2.34 7.15 -7.59
CA TRP A 52 -2.99 7.83 -8.71
C TRP A 52 -2.07 7.88 -9.93
N ALA A 53 -2.69 8.01 -11.11
CA ALA A 53 -2.02 8.15 -12.39
C ALA A 53 -2.56 9.37 -13.15
N ALA A 54 -1.67 10.14 -13.77
CA ALA A 54 -2.02 11.30 -14.58
C ALA A 54 -2.42 10.87 -16.00
N LEU A 55 -3.70 11.05 -16.35
CA LEU A 55 -4.21 10.66 -17.68
C LEU A 55 -3.74 11.58 -18.81
N SER A 56 -3.15 12.73 -18.46
CA SER A 56 -2.47 13.63 -19.39
C SER A 56 -1.21 12.98 -19.99
N GLY A 57 -0.59 12.03 -19.29
CA GLY A 57 0.76 11.55 -19.60
C GLY A 57 1.87 12.50 -19.13
N GLU A 58 1.52 13.61 -18.49
CA GLU A 58 2.46 14.66 -18.10
C GLU A 58 3.05 14.44 -16.71
N ALA A 59 4.38 14.34 -16.61
CA ALA A 59 5.08 14.21 -15.33
C ALA A 59 4.85 15.41 -14.40
N SER A 60 4.56 16.58 -14.98
CA SER A 60 4.29 17.80 -14.22
C SER A 60 3.02 17.69 -13.36
N ASP A 61 2.02 16.91 -13.76
CA ASP A 61 0.81 16.70 -12.96
C ASP A 61 1.11 15.85 -11.70
N ILE A 62 2.05 14.90 -11.79
CA ILE A 62 2.54 14.19 -10.61
C ILE A 62 3.33 15.13 -9.69
N ALA A 63 4.18 16.01 -10.22
CA ALA A 63 4.90 16.98 -9.40
C ALA A 63 3.95 17.95 -8.66
N LYS A 64 2.86 18.38 -9.30
CA LYS A 64 1.83 19.23 -8.67
C LYS A 64 1.06 18.47 -7.58
N THR A 65 0.67 17.23 -7.83
CA THR A 65 -0.02 16.40 -6.82
C THR A 65 0.89 16.03 -5.66
N ASP A 66 2.18 15.77 -5.90
CA ASP A 66 3.19 15.59 -4.85
C ASP A 66 3.24 16.83 -3.94
N LYS A 67 3.28 18.04 -4.51
CA LYS A 67 3.22 19.29 -3.73
C LYS A 67 1.92 19.40 -2.92
N ALA A 68 0.77 19.14 -3.55
CA ALA A 68 -0.52 19.21 -2.87
C ALA A 68 -0.60 18.23 -1.68
N ILE A 69 0.00 17.04 -1.80
CA ILE A 69 0.10 16.07 -0.70
C ILE A 69 0.95 16.60 0.45
N LEU A 70 2.09 17.24 0.18
CA LEU A 70 2.93 17.85 1.21
C LEU A 70 2.20 18.99 1.94
N ASP A 71 1.45 19.81 1.19
CA ASP A 71 0.68 20.93 1.72
C ASP A 71 -0.53 20.47 2.57
N LEU A 72 -1.20 19.37 2.18
CA LEU A 72 -2.33 18.79 2.92
C LEU A 72 -1.93 18.15 4.24
N PHE A 73 -0.73 17.57 4.31
CA PHE A 73 -0.25 16.80 5.46
C PHE A 73 1.10 17.34 5.96
N PRO A 74 1.17 18.61 6.41
CA PRO A 74 2.43 19.27 6.72
C PRO A 74 3.17 18.65 7.91
N GLU A 75 2.45 18.06 8.85
CA GLU A 75 3.00 17.45 10.07
C GLU A 75 3.46 15.99 9.86
N ASN A 76 3.21 15.39 8.69
CA ASN A 76 3.53 13.99 8.43
C ASN A 76 4.94 13.83 7.85
N GLU A 77 5.96 13.88 8.72
CA GLU A 77 7.38 13.81 8.31
C GLU A 77 7.73 12.55 7.48
N SER A 78 7.11 11.41 7.80
CA SER A 78 7.35 10.15 7.09
C SER A 78 6.85 10.23 5.65
N LEU A 79 5.64 10.77 5.45
CA LEU A 79 5.05 11.01 4.13
C LEU A 79 5.88 12.01 3.32
N HIS A 80 6.36 13.09 3.95
CA HIS A 80 7.24 14.06 3.31
C HIS A 80 8.53 13.42 2.80
N ARG A 81 9.17 12.60 3.64
CA ARG A 81 10.36 11.83 3.26
C ARG A 81 10.08 10.88 2.11
N TRP A 82 8.95 10.18 2.15
CA TRP A 82 8.51 9.27 1.09
C TRP A 82 8.33 9.99 -0.25
N ILE A 83 7.55 11.07 -0.30
CA ILE A 83 7.29 11.83 -1.53
C ILE A 83 8.59 12.38 -2.12
N LYS A 84 9.48 12.92 -1.29
CA LYS A 84 10.80 13.39 -1.74
C LYS A 84 11.62 12.28 -2.38
N LEU A 85 11.79 11.14 -1.69
CA LEU A 85 12.56 10.01 -2.23
C LEU A 85 11.91 9.44 -3.49
N ALA A 86 10.58 9.37 -3.54
CA ALA A 86 9.86 8.87 -4.70
C ALA A 86 10.02 9.80 -5.92
N GLY A 87 10.12 11.12 -5.72
CA GLY A 87 10.46 12.08 -6.78
C GLY A 87 11.91 11.97 -7.26
N GLU A 88 12.86 11.63 -6.37
CA GLU A 88 14.29 11.52 -6.70
C GLU A 88 14.69 10.17 -7.31
N ARG A 89 14.00 9.08 -6.93
CA ARG A 89 14.48 7.71 -7.16
C ARG A 89 13.57 6.86 -8.05
N VAL A 90 12.30 7.23 -8.24
CA VAL A 90 11.34 6.41 -9.00
C VAL A 90 11.16 7.00 -10.39
N HIS A 91 11.58 6.24 -11.41
CA HIS A 91 11.30 6.57 -12.80
C HIS A 91 9.88 6.13 -13.18
N PHE A 92 9.18 6.96 -13.95
CA PHE A 92 7.85 6.62 -14.44
C PHE A 92 7.89 5.50 -15.49
N GLN A 93 6.82 4.71 -15.53
CA GLN A 93 6.60 3.65 -16.50
C GLN A 93 5.18 3.78 -17.08
N GLY A 94 5.07 4.10 -18.38
CA GLY A 94 3.76 4.42 -18.98
C GLY A 94 3.25 5.78 -18.51
N LEU A 95 1.97 5.86 -18.10
CA LEU A 95 1.43 7.08 -17.50
C LEU A 95 2.18 7.42 -16.21
N PRO A 96 2.61 8.68 -16.00
CA PRO A 96 3.17 9.10 -14.73
C PRO A 96 2.19 8.82 -13.59
N ALA A 97 2.69 8.15 -12.55
CA ALA A 97 1.88 7.70 -11.43
C ALA A 97 2.66 7.80 -10.12
N ARG A 98 1.93 7.94 -9.02
CA ARG A 98 2.49 7.98 -7.66
C ARG A 98 1.75 7.01 -6.77
N ILE A 99 2.52 6.27 -5.98
CA ILE A 99 2.06 5.49 -4.83
C ILE A 99 2.36 6.30 -3.57
N CYS A 100 1.39 6.43 -2.66
CA CYS A 100 1.55 7.09 -1.38
C CYS A 100 0.56 6.47 -0.40
N TRP A 101 1.05 5.87 0.69
CA TRP A 101 0.16 5.21 1.65
C TRP A 101 -0.60 6.26 2.47
N LEU A 102 -1.90 6.36 2.23
CA LEU A 102 -2.82 7.26 2.94
C LEU A 102 -3.89 6.45 3.68
N GLY A 103 -4.23 6.90 4.88
CA GLY A 103 -5.19 6.29 5.79
C GLY A 103 -6.64 6.73 5.55
N TYR A 104 -7.53 6.24 6.42
CA TYR A 104 -8.91 6.73 6.48
C TYR A 104 -8.93 8.23 6.78
N GLY A 105 -9.73 9.02 6.07
CA GLY A 105 -9.77 10.47 6.20
C GLY A 105 -8.65 11.23 5.46
N GLU A 106 -7.54 10.57 5.10
CA GLU A 106 -6.49 11.18 4.28
C GLU A 106 -6.78 10.96 2.77
N ARG A 107 -7.33 9.81 2.41
CA ARG A 107 -7.64 9.44 1.02
C ARG A 107 -8.69 10.36 0.38
N ASP A 108 -9.76 10.66 1.09
CA ASP A 108 -10.84 11.56 0.65
C ASP A 108 -10.35 13.00 0.53
N LYS A 109 -9.59 13.50 1.51
CA LYS A 109 -8.97 14.84 1.42
C LYS A 109 -8.05 14.99 0.20
N ALA A 110 -7.21 13.98 -0.05
CA ALA A 110 -6.35 13.98 -1.23
C ALA A 110 -7.18 13.91 -2.52
N GLY A 111 -8.19 13.03 -2.57
CA GLY A 111 -9.07 12.89 -3.73
C GLY A 111 -9.84 14.16 -4.07
N GLU A 112 -10.42 14.83 -3.08
CA GLU A 112 -11.13 16.10 -3.24
C GLU A 112 -10.18 17.20 -3.74
N ARG A 113 -9.02 17.37 -3.09
CA ARG A 113 -8.02 18.35 -3.53
C ARG A 113 -7.57 18.10 -4.96
N PHE A 114 -7.30 16.86 -5.34
CA PHE A 114 -6.91 16.52 -6.70
C PHE A 114 -8.02 16.84 -7.70
N ASN A 115 -9.28 16.57 -7.35
CA ASN A 115 -10.41 16.90 -8.19
C ASN A 115 -10.57 18.42 -8.38
N ASP A 116 -10.35 19.22 -7.33
CA ASP A 116 -10.31 20.68 -7.44
C ASP A 116 -9.18 21.17 -8.35
N MET A 117 -8.00 20.53 -8.30
CA MET A 117 -6.89 20.85 -9.20
C MET A 117 -7.22 20.53 -10.66
N VAL A 118 -7.98 19.48 -10.93
CA VAL A 118 -8.51 19.18 -12.27
C VAL A 118 -9.53 20.24 -12.69
N ALA A 119 -10.51 20.54 -11.83
CA ALA A 119 -11.60 21.49 -12.14
C ALA A 119 -11.10 22.91 -12.41
N SER A 120 -10.05 23.34 -11.70
CA SER A 120 -9.41 24.65 -11.87
C SER A 120 -8.44 24.72 -13.05
N GLY A 121 -8.08 23.59 -13.67
CA GLY A 121 -7.06 23.51 -14.72
C GLY A 121 -5.62 23.60 -14.20
N GLU A 122 -5.41 23.48 -12.89
CA GLU A 122 -4.06 23.33 -12.32
C GLU A 122 -3.40 22.04 -12.84
N LEU A 123 -4.18 20.96 -12.99
CA LEU A 123 -3.76 19.73 -13.70
C LEU A 123 -4.19 19.77 -15.17
N ALA A 124 -3.35 19.21 -16.05
CA ALA A 124 -3.59 19.26 -17.49
C ALA A 124 -4.72 18.32 -17.96
N ALA A 125 -5.02 17.26 -17.20
CA ALA A 125 -6.11 16.33 -17.46
C ALA A 125 -6.57 15.64 -16.16
N PRO A 126 -7.65 14.84 -16.20
CA PRO A 126 -8.09 14.07 -15.03
C PRO A 126 -7.04 13.06 -14.52
N LEU A 127 -7.18 12.66 -13.26
CA LEU A 127 -6.40 11.58 -12.66
C LEU A 127 -7.24 10.32 -12.52
N ALA A 128 -6.62 9.15 -12.67
CA ALA A 128 -7.18 7.89 -12.20
C ALA A 128 -6.65 7.61 -10.78
N ILE A 129 -7.54 7.55 -9.79
CA ILE A 129 -7.21 7.19 -8.40
C ILE A 129 -7.58 5.72 -8.17
N GLY A 130 -6.69 4.98 -7.52
CA GLY A 130 -6.90 3.55 -7.25
C GLY A 130 -5.95 3.03 -6.18
N ARG A 131 -5.74 1.71 -6.19
CA ARG A 131 -4.90 0.98 -5.22
C ARG A 131 -4.61 -0.44 -5.70
N ASP A 132 -3.81 -1.17 -4.95
CA ASP A 132 -3.76 -2.64 -5.03
C ASP A 132 -5.03 -3.25 -4.42
N HIS A 133 -5.28 -4.53 -4.71
CA HIS A 133 -6.26 -5.35 -3.99
C HIS A 133 -5.76 -5.76 -2.60
N LEU A 134 -4.45 -5.73 -2.36
CA LEU A 134 -3.89 -5.69 -1.02
C LEU A 134 -4.21 -4.32 -0.40
N ASP A 135 -5.21 -4.27 0.46
CA ASP A 135 -5.59 -3.07 1.21
C ASP A 135 -6.35 -3.47 2.48
N CYS A 136 -6.51 -2.52 3.40
CA CYS A 136 -7.00 -2.74 4.77
C CYS A 136 -8.34 -3.48 4.90
N GLY A 137 -9.17 -3.51 3.85
CA GLY A 137 -10.50 -4.13 3.88
C GLY A 137 -10.93 -4.77 2.57
N SER A 138 -10.00 -5.13 1.67
CA SER A 138 -10.37 -5.62 0.32
C SER A 138 -9.84 -7.00 -0.04
N VAL A 139 -9.39 -7.77 0.94
CA VAL A 139 -8.80 -9.10 0.70
C VAL A 139 -9.00 -10.02 1.90
N ALA A 140 -9.25 -11.30 1.63
CA ALA A 140 -9.14 -12.39 2.58
C ALA A 140 -8.07 -13.37 2.05
N SER A 141 -6.98 -13.53 2.80
CA SER A 141 -5.81 -14.31 2.41
C SER A 141 -5.08 -14.82 3.66
N PRO A 142 -5.43 -16.02 4.17
CA PRO A 142 -4.95 -16.55 5.45
C PRO A 142 -3.44 -16.77 5.56
N TYR A 143 -2.73 -16.79 4.43
CA TYR A 143 -1.26 -16.93 4.40
C TYR A 143 -0.54 -15.62 4.02
N ARG A 144 -1.28 -14.50 4.03
CA ARG A 144 -0.75 -13.16 3.71
C ARG A 144 -1.49 -12.08 4.51
N GLU A 145 -2.46 -11.38 3.94
CA GLU A 145 -3.05 -10.17 4.56
C GLU A 145 -3.85 -10.45 5.84
N THR A 146 -4.60 -11.55 5.88
CA THR A 146 -5.44 -11.94 7.02
C THR A 146 -4.81 -13.07 7.82
N GLU A 147 -3.50 -13.28 7.72
CA GLU A 147 -2.78 -14.31 8.50
C GLU A 147 -2.77 -13.98 10.00
N ALA A 148 -3.22 -14.89 10.85
CA ALA A 148 -3.25 -14.74 12.30
C ALA A 148 -4.04 -13.50 12.75
N MET A 149 -5.29 -13.38 12.30
CA MET A 149 -6.22 -12.40 12.87
C MET A 149 -6.42 -12.71 14.37
N LEU A 150 -6.57 -11.66 15.18
CA LEU A 150 -6.64 -11.81 16.65
C LEU A 150 -7.81 -12.68 17.11
N ASP A 151 -8.90 -12.69 16.34
CA ASP A 151 -10.12 -13.45 16.58
C ASP A 151 -10.20 -14.75 15.78
N GLY A 152 -9.14 -15.10 15.02
CA GLY A 152 -9.10 -16.28 14.16
C GLY A 152 -9.98 -16.19 12.91
N SER A 153 -10.38 -14.98 12.51
CA SER A 153 -11.23 -14.72 11.34
C SER A 153 -10.51 -14.81 9.98
N ASP A 154 -9.29 -15.35 9.95
CA ASP A 154 -8.36 -15.34 8.81
C ASP A 154 -9.01 -15.66 7.45
N ALA A 155 -9.92 -16.65 7.43
CA ALA A 155 -10.54 -17.18 6.22
C ALA A 155 -11.93 -16.60 5.88
N ILE A 156 -12.43 -15.62 6.66
CA ILE A 156 -13.74 -14.99 6.38
C ILE A 156 -13.60 -14.12 5.13
N ALA A 157 -14.23 -14.54 4.03
CA ALA A 157 -14.15 -13.90 2.72
C ALA A 157 -15.35 -12.97 2.40
N ASP A 158 -16.19 -12.66 3.38
CA ASP A 158 -17.31 -11.73 3.19
C ASP A 158 -16.82 -10.30 2.94
N TRP A 159 -15.80 -9.85 3.69
CA TRP A 159 -15.26 -8.48 3.63
C TRP A 159 -14.81 -8.00 2.24
N PRO A 160 -14.02 -8.75 1.45
CA PRO A 160 -13.66 -8.33 0.10
C PRO A 160 -14.83 -8.26 -0.90
N LEU A 161 -16.00 -8.83 -0.56
CA LEU A 161 -17.19 -8.79 -1.41
C LEU A 161 -18.11 -7.60 -1.11
N LEU A 162 -18.03 -7.05 0.11
CA LEU A 162 -18.78 -5.86 0.56
C LEU A 162 -18.21 -4.58 -0.04
#